data_AF-A0AA41U3X7-F1
#
_entry.id   AF-A0AA41U3X7-F1
#
_cell.length_a   1.000
_cell.length_b   1.000
_cell.length_c   1.000
_cell.angle_alpha   90.00
_cell.angle_beta   90.00
_cell.angle_gamma   90.00
#
_symmetry.space_group_name_H-M   'P 1'
#
loop_
_entity.id
_entity.type
_entity.pdbx_description
1 polymer ?
#
loop_
_entity_poly.entity_id
_entity_poly.type
_entity_poly.pdbx_seq_one_letter_code
_entity_poly.pdbx_strand_id
1 'polypeptide(L)'
;MAGRTGGTAATRTCGDGSEFTGRSDAPFEPRSTVDFWTYIVEGETVTAFTTPHLPDATTAEEAVHYLRMLALERILGRRVDDEQLVQAGLVALVLDVEAPTLPTLAGLRVREQRQAVGLFEQVLDELGITPELPADHTEIRWELVRWWLRLIANGSMAPLAGGEVMAYDGWAALGEVVALGPLAELVRDPAYVPADKRLPPAERNRAIIAEAERLLAGAWPPSEPYSG
;
A
#
# COMPACT_ATOMS: atom_id res chain seq x y z
N MET A 1 33.63 -40.31 48.91
CA MET A 1 34.79 -41.13 48.47
C MET A 1 34.47 -41.69 47.11
N ALA A 2 35.39 -41.48 46.14
CA ALA A 2 35.65 -42.20 44.89
C ALA A 2 34.46 -42.63 43.98
N GLY A 3 34.49 -42.47 42.66
CA GLY A 3 35.58 -42.16 41.74
C GLY A 3 35.07 -42.30 40.29
N ARG A 4 35.69 -41.51 39.40
CA ARG A 4 35.55 -41.48 37.94
C ARG A 4 36.16 -42.72 37.27
N THR A 5 35.72 -42.96 36.02
CA THR A 5 36.43 -43.34 34.75
C THR A 5 35.74 -44.54 34.06
N GLY A 6 35.64 -44.69 32.73
CA GLY A 6 35.98 -43.94 31.50
C GLY A 6 34.97 -44.39 30.41
N GLY A 7 34.82 -43.83 29.21
CA GLY A 7 35.82 -43.30 28.28
C GLY A 7 36.07 -44.30 27.14
N THR A 8 35.29 -44.27 26.05
CA THR A 8 35.74 -44.75 24.72
C THR A 8 34.96 -44.08 23.59
N ALA A 9 35.71 -43.46 22.68
CA ALA A 9 35.31 -42.91 21.38
C ALA A 9 35.08 -44.07 20.37
N ALA A 10 34.64 -43.97 19.12
CA ALA A 10 34.30 -42.92 18.15
C ALA A 10 33.67 -43.66 16.95
N THR A 11 32.77 -43.04 16.19
CA THR A 11 32.86 -43.07 14.71
C THR A 11 31.99 -41.99 14.09
N ARG A 12 32.63 -41.26 13.18
CA ARG A 12 32.12 -40.19 12.33
C ARG A 12 31.69 -40.83 11.00
N THR A 13 30.53 -40.49 10.46
CA THR A 13 30.20 -40.69 9.04
C THR A 13 29.52 -39.45 8.50
N CYS A 14 30.23 -38.77 7.59
CA CYS A 14 29.69 -37.80 6.64
C CYS A 14 29.48 -38.49 5.28
N GLY A 15 28.59 -37.93 4.47
CA GLY A 15 28.34 -38.27 3.06
C GLY A 15 27.08 -39.12 2.89
N ASP A 16 26.18 -38.92 1.93
CA ASP A 16 26.11 -38.08 0.72
C ASP A 16 24.63 -38.22 0.26
N GLY A 17 23.93 -37.18 -0.18
CA GLY A 17 23.83 -36.89 -1.61
C GLY A 17 22.59 -37.52 -2.26
N SER A 18 21.62 -36.67 -2.62
CA SER A 18 20.64 -36.86 -3.71
C SER A 18 19.44 -37.80 -3.47
N GLU A 19 18.23 -37.23 -3.31
CA GLU A 19 17.18 -37.41 -4.32
C GLU A 19 16.08 -36.33 -4.18
N PHE A 20 16.07 -35.42 -5.15
CA PHE A 20 14.99 -34.48 -5.41
C PHE A 20 14.18 -35.07 -6.57
N THR A 21 13.12 -35.82 -6.30
CA THR A 21 11.95 -35.90 -7.18
C THR A 21 10.73 -36.31 -6.37
N GLY A 22 9.70 -35.47 -6.42
CA GLY A 22 8.46 -35.69 -5.69
C GLY A 22 7.50 -34.53 -5.86
N ARG A 23 7.31 -34.08 -7.10
CA ARG A 23 6.18 -33.23 -7.48
C ARG A 23 4.91 -34.02 -7.19
N SER A 24 4.04 -33.47 -6.34
CA SER A 24 2.63 -33.84 -6.28
C SER A 24 1.86 -32.53 -6.22
N ASP A 25 1.09 -32.31 -7.26
CA ASP A 25 0.36 -31.10 -7.59
C ASP A 25 -0.71 -30.81 -6.53
N ALA A 26 -0.38 -29.93 -5.58
CA ALA A 26 -1.38 -29.25 -4.78
C ALA A 26 -1.73 -27.92 -5.49
N PRO A 27 -3.02 -27.65 -5.79
CA PRO A 27 -3.41 -26.33 -6.26
C PRO A 27 -2.99 -25.29 -5.23
N PHE A 28 -2.42 -24.19 -5.73
CA PHE A 28 -1.97 -23.03 -4.96
C PHE A 28 -3.16 -22.50 -4.16
N GLU A 29 -3.31 -22.93 -2.91
CA GLU A 29 -4.25 -22.29 -1.99
C GLU A 29 -3.73 -20.87 -1.75
N PRO A 30 -4.58 -19.83 -1.94
CA PRO A 30 -4.16 -18.47 -1.67
C PRO A 30 -3.78 -18.40 -0.19
N ARG A 31 -2.52 -18.01 0.04
CA ARG A 31 -1.95 -17.78 1.36
C ARG A 31 -2.98 -17.05 2.20
N SER A 32 -3.37 -17.65 3.33
CA SER A 32 -4.04 -16.96 4.42
C SER A 32 -3.06 -15.91 4.95
N THR A 33 -3.07 -14.73 4.33
CA THR A 33 -2.36 -13.56 4.81
C THR A 33 -2.93 -13.27 6.18
N VAL A 34 -2.11 -13.37 7.22
CA VAL A 34 -2.44 -12.80 8.52
C VAL A 34 -2.80 -11.33 8.25
N ASP A 35 -4.02 -10.93 8.57
CA ASP A 35 -4.50 -9.56 8.35
C ASP A 35 -3.65 -8.59 9.17
N PHE A 36 -2.54 -8.11 8.59
CA PHE A 36 -1.60 -7.20 9.25
C PHE A 36 -2.31 -5.93 9.73
N TRP A 37 -3.43 -5.61 9.09
CA TRP A 37 -4.39 -4.57 9.46
C TRP A 37 -4.96 -4.69 10.88
N THR A 38 -4.99 -5.88 11.46
CA THR A 38 -5.43 -6.08 12.85
C THR A 38 -4.55 -5.32 13.84
N TYR A 39 -3.25 -5.18 13.56
CA TYR A 39 -2.31 -4.49 14.44
C TYR A 39 -2.32 -2.97 14.31
N ILE A 40 -2.78 -2.44 13.16
CA ILE A 40 -2.82 -0.98 12.92
C ILE A 40 -4.15 -0.38 13.44
N VAL A 41 -5.21 -1.18 13.56
CA VAL A 41 -6.56 -0.72 13.92
C VAL A 41 -6.85 -0.85 15.43
N GLU A 42 -6.02 -1.57 16.21
CA GLU A 42 -6.12 -1.59 17.67
C GLU A 42 -5.50 -0.32 18.29
N GLY A 43 -6.20 0.82 18.24
CA GLY A 43 -5.98 1.84 19.29
C GLY A 43 -6.30 3.31 19.02
N GLU A 44 -6.42 3.79 17.78
CA GLU A 44 -6.71 5.22 17.54
C GLU A 44 -7.62 5.39 16.32
N THR A 45 -8.62 6.27 16.44
CA THR A 45 -9.35 6.78 15.28
C THR A 45 -8.34 7.51 14.41
N VAL A 46 -7.81 6.83 13.40
CA VAL A 46 -6.82 7.40 12.51
C VAL A 46 -7.53 8.45 11.67
N THR A 47 -7.43 9.72 12.05
CA THR A 47 -7.47 10.80 11.07
C THR A 47 -6.28 10.53 10.15
N ALA A 48 -6.51 9.81 9.03
CA ALA A 48 -5.47 9.22 8.19
C ALA A 48 -4.65 10.29 7.45
N PHE A 49 -3.75 10.95 8.19
CA PHE A 49 -2.75 11.88 7.67
C PHE A 49 -1.78 11.17 6.72
N THR A 50 -1.60 9.86 6.88
CA THR A 50 -0.80 8.98 6.02
C THR A 50 -1.72 7.98 5.34
N THR A 51 -1.36 7.56 4.13
CA THR A 51 -2.12 6.57 3.37
C THR A 51 -1.69 5.17 3.80
N PRO A 52 -2.56 4.38 4.46
CA PRO A 52 -2.17 3.07 4.96
C PRO A 52 -2.21 2.06 3.82
N HIS A 53 -1.06 1.64 3.31
CA HIS A 53 -0.96 0.63 2.26
C HIS A 53 0.38 -0.10 2.31
N LEU A 54 0.39 -1.30 1.75
CA LEU A 54 1.63 -2.01 1.41
C LEU A 54 2.10 -1.56 0.02
N PRO A 55 3.41 -1.44 -0.23
CA PRO A 55 3.92 -1.33 -1.58
C PRO A 55 3.51 -2.57 -2.37
N ASP A 56 2.88 -2.35 -3.51
CA ASP A 56 2.33 -3.39 -4.37
C ASP A 56 3.09 -3.56 -5.69
N ALA A 57 4.09 -2.71 -5.93
CA ALA A 57 4.89 -2.75 -7.14
C ALA A 57 5.63 -4.09 -7.29
N THR A 58 5.47 -4.68 -8.46
CA THR A 58 6.14 -5.93 -8.89
C THR A 58 7.09 -5.71 -10.05
N THR A 59 7.10 -4.51 -10.63
CA THR A 59 7.93 -4.10 -11.76
C THR A 59 8.58 -2.74 -11.50
N ALA A 60 9.68 -2.46 -12.20
CA ALA A 60 10.36 -1.15 -12.13
C ALA A 60 9.40 0.02 -12.45
N GLU A 61 8.54 -0.15 -13.46
CA GLU A 61 7.56 0.87 -13.87
C GLU A 61 6.54 1.14 -12.76
N GLU A 62 6.01 0.08 -12.12
CA GLU A 62 5.10 0.22 -10.98
C GLU A 62 5.79 0.89 -9.79
N ALA A 63 7.08 0.62 -9.57
CA ALA A 63 7.83 1.27 -8.50
C ALA A 63 8.04 2.77 -8.75
N VAL A 64 8.35 3.15 -10.00
CA VAL A 64 8.42 4.56 -10.42
C VAL A 64 7.05 5.23 -10.28
N HIS A 65 5.98 4.56 -10.70
CA HIS A 65 4.61 5.05 -10.51
C HIS A 65 4.29 5.23 -9.02
N TYR A 66 4.72 4.31 -8.18
CA TYR A 66 4.53 4.40 -6.74
C TYR A 66 5.24 5.62 -6.13
N LEU A 67 6.50 5.86 -6.50
CA LEU A 67 7.24 7.07 -6.10
C LEU A 67 6.52 8.36 -6.56
N ARG A 68 5.99 8.37 -7.78
CA ARG A 68 5.16 9.47 -8.29
C ARG A 68 3.92 9.71 -7.41
N MET A 69 3.21 8.66 -7.00
CA MET A 69 2.02 8.80 -6.14
C MET A 69 2.35 9.36 -4.76
N LEU A 70 3.45 8.95 -4.15
CA LEU A 70 3.91 9.55 -2.89
C LEU A 70 4.28 11.03 -3.06
N ALA A 71 4.84 11.42 -4.21
CA ALA A 71 5.11 12.83 -4.51
C ALA A 71 3.81 13.65 -4.62
N LEU A 72 2.78 13.10 -5.28
CA LEU A 72 1.47 13.74 -5.40
C LEU A 72 0.76 13.94 -4.06
N GLU A 73 0.82 12.95 -3.17
CA GLU A 73 0.28 13.09 -1.82
C GLU A 73 0.93 14.26 -1.08
N ARG A 74 2.25 14.39 -1.18
CA ARG A 74 3.01 15.47 -0.55
C ARG A 74 2.65 16.84 -1.12
N ILE A 75 2.43 16.96 -2.44
CA ILE A 75 2.00 18.22 -3.07
C ILE A 75 0.66 18.69 -2.51
N LEU A 76 -0.29 17.76 -2.28
CA LEU A 76 -1.56 18.09 -1.63
C LEU A 76 -1.45 18.37 -0.13
N GLY A 77 -0.24 18.33 0.44
CA GLY A 77 0.01 18.54 1.86
C GLY A 77 -0.32 17.33 2.73
N ARG A 78 -0.55 16.13 2.15
CA ARG A 78 -0.68 14.89 2.92
C ARG A 78 0.68 14.50 3.49
N ARG A 79 0.66 13.86 4.66
CA ARG A 79 1.87 13.39 5.31
C ARG A 79 2.23 12.04 4.71
N VAL A 80 3.42 11.97 4.13
CA VAL A 80 4.06 10.70 3.77
C VAL A 80 5.18 10.50 4.78
N ASP A 81 5.10 9.42 5.56
CA ASP A 81 6.08 9.16 6.61
C ASP A 81 7.44 8.81 6.02
N ASP A 82 8.51 9.19 6.72
CA ASP A 82 9.88 8.91 6.30
C ASP A 82 10.12 7.41 6.08
N GLU A 83 9.46 6.55 6.86
CA GLU A 83 9.50 5.09 6.70
C GLU A 83 8.88 4.65 5.37
N GLN A 84 7.77 5.27 4.94
CA GLN A 84 7.15 4.97 3.65
C GLN A 84 8.07 5.36 2.49
N LEU A 85 8.77 6.49 2.59
CA LEU A 85 9.74 6.92 1.58
C LEU A 85 10.92 5.94 1.48
N VAL A 86 11.45 5.49 2.63
CA VAL A 86 12.52 4.48 2.68
C VAL A 86 12.05 3.15 2.09
N GLN A 87 10.84 2.71 2.45
CA GLN A 87 10.27 1.47 1.93
C GLN A 87 10.01 1.54 0.42
N ALA A 88 9.51 2.66 -0.10
CA ALA A 88 9.36 2.89 -1.53
C ALA A 88 10.72 2.87 -2.25
N GLY A 89 11.74 3.49 -1.66
CA GLY A 89 13.11 3.45 -2.16
C GLY A 89 13.68 2.03 -2.21
N LEU A 90 13.42 1.23 -1.17
CA LEU A 90 13.84 -0.18 -1.12
C LEU A 90 13.15 -1.02 -2.21
N VAL A 91 11.85 -0.84 -2.41
CA VAL A 91 11.08 -1.56 -3.44
C VAL A 91 11.60 -1.20 -4.83
N ALA A 92 11.81 0.10 -5.12
CA ALA A 92 12.38 0.54 -6.39
C ALA A 92 13.79 -0.02 -6.62
N LEU A 93 14.63 -0.05 -5.57
CA LEU A 93 15.98 -0.62 -5.67
C LEU A 93 15.96 -2.12 -5.96
N VAL A 94 15.07 -2.87 -5.31
CA VAL A 94 14.91 -4.33 -5.53
C VAL A 94 14.39 -4.64 -6.94
N LEU A 95 13.63 -3.72 -7.53
CA LEU A 95 13.06 -3.83 -8.87
C LEU A 95 13.96 -3.19 -9.94
N ASP A 96 15.24 -2.97 -9.64
CA ASP A 96 16.27 -2.47 -10.56
C ASP A 96 15.96 -1.08 -11.17
N VAL A 97 15.30 -0.18 -10.42
CA VAL A 97 15.14 1.22 -10.82
C VAL A 97 16.48 1.95 -10.74
N GLU A 98 16.91 2.57 -11.85
CA GLU A 98 18.18 3.26 -11.95
C GLU A 98 18.07 4.73 -11.51
N ALA A 99 18.50 5.03 -10.28
CA ALA A 99 18.69 6.39 -9.79
C ALA A 99 19.90 6.46 -8.84
N PRO A 100 20.91 7.33 -9.08
CA PRO A 100 22.13 7.41 -8.26
C PRO A 100 21.90 7.54 -6.75
N THR A 101 20.86 8.27 -6.34
CA THR A 101 20.58 8.55 -4.92
C THR A 101 19.74 7.45 -4.26
N LEU A 102 19.10 6.58 -5.05
CA LEU A 102 18.17 5.55 -4.58
C LEU A 102 18.78 4.56 -3.56
N PRO A 103 20.01 4.04 -3.74
CA PRO A 103 20.61 3.16 -2.73
C PRO A 103 20.79 3.86 -1.36
N THR A 104 21.00 5.17 -1.37
CA THR A 104 21.14 5.96 -0.14
C THR A 104 19.80 6.12 0.56
N LEU A 105 18.72 6.40 -0.18
CA LEU A 105 17.36 6.47 0.35
C LEU A 105 16.93 5.11 0.96
N ALA A 106 17.13 4.02 0.22
CA ALA A 106 16.78 2.67 0.65
C ALA A 106 17.59 2.19 1.87
N GLY A 107 18.81 2.72 2.04
CA GLY A 107 19.73 2.34 3.11
C GLY A 107 19.58 3.13 4.42
N LEU A 108 18.67 4.11 4.49
CA LEU A 108 18.51 4.94 5.68
C LEU A 108 18.08 4.11 6.90
N ARG A 109 18.79 4.30 8.01
CA ARG A 109 18.42 3.72 9.30
C ARG A 109 17.38 4.61 10.00
N VAL A 110 16.68 4.05 10.99
CA VAL A 110 15.68 4.77 11.81
C VAL A 110 16.19 6.12 12.35
N ARG A 111 17.48 6.24 12.70
CA ARG A 111 18.07 7.49 13.22
C ARG A 111 18.34 8.55 12.14
N GLU A 112 18.32 8.17 10.87
CA GLU A 112 18.68 8.98 9.70
C GLU A 112 17.46 9.35 8.85
N GLN A 113 16.28 8.82 9.19
CA GLN A 113 15.01 9.01 8.47
C GLN A 113 14.64 10.48 8.23
N ARG A 114 15.11 11.42 9.06
CA ARG A 114 14.95 12.87 8.82
C ARG A 114 15.55 13.36 7.48
N GLN A 115 16.43 12.58 6.85
CA GLN A 115 17.01 12.86 5.53
C GLN A 115 16.17 12.29 4.37
N ALA A 116 15.19 11.43 4.66
CA ALA A 116 14.42 10.69 3.66
C ALA A 116 13.73 11.61 2.66
N VAL A 117 13.16 12.72 3.13
CA VAL A 117 12.53 13.73 2.27
C VAL A 117 13.48 14.28 1.21
N GLY A 118 14.65 14.76 1.61
CA GLY A 118 15.60 15.39 0.68
C GLY A 118 16.19 14.38 -0.31
N LEU A 119 16.41 13.14 0.13
CA LEU A 119 16.87 12.05 -0.75
C LEU A 119 15.77 11.59 -1.71
N PHE A 120 14.52 11.56 -1.26
CA PHE A 120 13.37 11.26 -2.09
C PHE A 120 13.19 12.30 -3.19
N GLU A 121 13.25 13.60 -2.87
CA GLU A 121 13.19 14.68 -3.85
C GLU A 121 14.30 14.56 -4.92
N GLN A 122 15.53 14.21 -4.51
CA GLN A 122 16.62 13.95 -5.44
C GLN A 122 16.36 12.75 -6.35
N VAL A 123 15.80 11.66 -5.82
CA VAL A 123 15.41 10.48 -6.62
C VAL A 123 14.34 10.86 -7.65
N LEU A 124 13.34 11.67 -7.28
CA LEU A 124 12.32 12.14 -8.22
C LEU A 124 12.92 12.98 -9.36
N ASP A 125 13.89 13.84 -9.04
CA ASP A 125 14.60 14.65 -10.04
C ASP A 125 15.45 13.79 -10.98
N GLU A 126 16.19 12.82 -10.44
CA GLU A 126 17.04 11.88 -11.20
C GLU A 126 16.21 11.01 -12.16
N LEU A 127 15.02 10.59 -11.73
CA LEU A 127 14.08 9.81 -12.54
C LEU A 127 13.28 10.67 -13.52
N GLY A 128 13.45 11.99 -13.51
CA GLY A 128 12.70 12.91 -14.37
C GLY A 128 11.20 13.01 -14.02
N ILE A 129 10.80 12.61 -12.81
CA ILE A 129 9.40 12.62 -12.37
C ILE A 129 8.94 14.03 -12.03
N THR A 130 9.76 14.81 -11.32
CA THR A 130 9.45 16.18 -10.88
C THR A 130 8.87 17.08 -11.98
N PRO A 131 9.46 17.18 -13.19
CA PRO A 131 8.89 18.01 -14.26
C PRO A 131 7.57 17.49 -14.84
N GLU A 132 7.21 16.22 -14.60
CA GLU A 132 5.98 15.59 -15.10
C GLU A 132 4.84 15.60 -14.09
N LEU A 133 5.07 16.15 -12.89
CA LEU A 133 4.03 16.24 -11.86
C LEU A 133 3.02 17.33 -12.24
N PRO A 134 1.71 17.02 -12.26
CA PRO A 134 0.68 18.01 -12.52
C PRO A 134 0.69 19.11 -11.45
N ALA A 135 0.43 20.35 -11.88
CA ALA A 135 0.32 21.50 -10.99
C ALA A 135 -1.12 21.75 -10.51
N ASP A 136 -2.12 21.23 -11.24
CA ASP A 136 -3.53 21.38 -10.85
C ASP A 136 -3.88 20.38 -9.75
N HIS A 137 -4.25 20.90 -8.58
CA HIS A 137 -4.68 20.08 -7.44
C HIS A 137 -5.88 19.19 -7.76
N THR A 138 -6.74 19.58 -8.71
CA THR A 138 -7.89 18.76 -9.14
C THR A 138 -7.43 17.52 -9.89
N GLU A 139 -6.47 17.69 -10.80
CA GLU A 139 -5.85 16.60 -11.55
C GLU A 139 -5.10 15.65 -10.61
N ILE A 140 -4.30 16.20 -9.68
CA ILE A 140 -3.60 15.41 -8.64
C ILE A 140 -4.59 14.57 -7.83
N ARG A 141 -5.69 15.16 -7.37
CA ARG A 141 -6.71 14.42 -6.59
C ARG A 141 -7.34 13.30 -7.40
N TRP A 142 -7.63 13.50 -8.68
CA TRP A 142 -8.13 12.43 -9.53
C TRP A 142 -7.11 11.32 -9.77
N GLU A 143 -5.82 11.64 -9.92
CA GLU A 143 -4.78 10.61 -9.98
C GLU A 143 -4.72 9.78 -8.69
N LEU A 144 -4.73 10.45 -7.53
CA LEU A 144 -4.67 9.79 -6.22
C LEU A 144 -5.91 8.96 -5.91
N VAL A 145 -7.12 9.45 -6.20
CA VAL A 145 -8.35 8.65 -6.03
C VAL A 145 -8.26 7.39 -6.88
N ARG A 146 -7.79 7.50 -8.14
CA ARG A 146 -7.62 6.32 -8.99
C ARG A 146 -6.62 5.33 -8.39
N TRP A 147 -5.51 5.84 -7.86
CA TRP A 147 -4.47 5.03 -7.25
C TRP A 147 -4.97 4.33 -5.97
N TRP A 148 -5.63 5.03 -5.06
CA TRP A 148 -6.20 4.43 -3.84
C TRP A 148 -7.25 3.37 -4.17
N LEU A 149 -8.10 3.58 -5.19
CA LEU A 149 -9.03 2.55 -5.66
C LEU A 149 -8.30 1.28 -6.13
N ARG A 150 -7.16 1.42 -6.81
CA ARG A 150 -6.35 0.26 -7.23
C ARG A 150 -5.78 -0.50 -6.03
N LEU A 151 -5.28 0.23 -5.03
CA LEU A 151 -4.76 -0.38 -3.79
C LEU A 151 -5.85 -1.14 -3.03
N ILE A 152 -7.09 -0.62 -3.02
CA ILE A 152 -8.23 -1.34 -2.44
C ILE A 152 -8.55 -2.60 -3.26
N ALA A 153 -8.65 -2.46 -4.58
CA ALA A 153 -9.03 -3.55 -5.48
C ALA A 153 -8.00 -4.70 -5.47
N ASN A 154 -6.71 -4.39 -5.38
CA ASN A 154 -5.64 -5.40 -5.35
C ASN A 154 -5.33 -5.91 -3.93
N GLY A 155 -6.00 -5.39 -2.90
CA GLY A 155 -5.84 -5.81 -1.51
C GLY A 155 -4.63 -5.22 -0.77
N SER A 156 -3.90 -4.28 -1.38
CA SER A 156 -2.76 -3.60 -0.77
C SER A 156 -3.16 -2.50 0.20
N MET A 157 -4.45 -2.18 0.27
CA MET A 157 -5.06 -1.24 1.22
C MET A 157 -6.35 -1.82 1.79
N ALA A 158 -6.55 -1.66 3.10
CA ALA A 158 -7.80 -2.05 3.75
C ALA A 158 -8.98 -1.24 3.17
N PRO A 159 -10.10 -1.88 2.76
CA PRO A 159 -11.18 -1.19 2.05
C PRO A 159 -11.76 0.00 2.81
N LEU A 160 -12.01 -0.16 4.11
CA LEU A 160 -12.57 0.90 4.94
C LEU A 160 -11.58 2.07 5.14
N ALA A 161 -10.32 1.77 5.43
CA ALA A 161 -9.29 2.80 5.61
C ALA A 161 -9.02 3.58 4.32
N GLY A 162 -8.99 2.89 3.18
CA GLY A 162 -8.89 3.56 1.87
C GLY A 162 -10.10 4.43 1.55
N GLY A 163 -11.28 3.93 1.92
CA GLY A 163 -12.53 4.69 1.88
C GLY A 163 -12.47 6.01 2.66
N GLU A 164 -11.93 5.97 3.88
CA GLU A 164 -11.78 7.15 4.73
C GLU A 164 -10.78 8.16 4.15
N VAL A 165 -9.62 7.70 3.65
CA VAL A 165 -8.65 8.55 2.95
C VAL A 165 -9.30 9.28 1.77
N MET A 166 -10.06 8.54 0.96
CA MET A 166 -10.81 9.10 -0.16
C MET A 166 -11.89 10.10 0.29
N ALA A 167 -12.58 9.84 1.40
CA ALA A 167 -13.64 10.72 1.88
C ALA A 167 -13.12 12.10 2.33
N TYR A 168 -12.00 12.13 3.07
CA TYR A 168 -11.44 13.37 3.59
C TYR A 168 -10.68 14.18 2.54
N ASP A 169 -9.85 13.51 1.71
CA ASP A 169 -8.90 14.21 0.84
C ASP A 169 -9.13 14.00 -0.66
N GLY A 170 -10.01 13.08 -1.04
CA GLY A 170 -10.49 12.94 -2.41
C GLY A 170 -11.80 13.71 -2.62
N TRP A 171 -12.89 13.10 -2.18
CA TRP A 171 -14.27 13.47 -2.54
C TRP A 171 -14.71 14.81 -1.99
N ALA A 172 -14.43 15.10 -0.70
CA ALA A 172 -14.84 16.36 -0.10
C ALA A 172 -14.25 17.60 -0.80
N ALA A 173 -13.04 17.46 -1.35
CA ALA A 173 -12.35 18.53 -2.05
C ALA A 173 -12.71 18.62 -3.55
N LEU A 174 -13.17 17.53 -4.16
CA LEU A 174 -13.58 17.48 -5.57
C LEU A 174 -15.03 17.94 -5.80
N GLY A 175 -15.81 18.14 -4.72
CA GLY A 175 -17.25 18.41 -4.80
C GLY A 175 -18.07 17.13 -4.97
N GLU A 176 -19.40 17.24 -4.86
CA GLU A 176 -20.30 16.08 -4.90
C GLU A 176 -20.30 15.43 -6.29
N VAL A 177 -19.45 14.42 -6.50
CA VAL A 177 -19.41 13.63 -7.73
C VAL A 177 -20.35 12.43 -7.59
N VAL A 178 -21.44 12.46 -8.37
CA VAL A 178 -22.52 11.44 -8.34
C VAL A 178 -21.98 10.02 -8.46
N ALA A 179 -21.02 9.81 -9.36
CA ALA A 179 -20.44 8.49 -9.63
C ALA A 179 -19.71 7.87 -8.42
N LEU A 180 -19.22 8.69 -7.48
CA LEU A 180 -18.55 8.25 -6.26
C LEU A 180 -19.53 8.05 -5.08
N GLY A 181 -20.80 8.46 -5.25
CA GLY A 181 -21.83 8.37 -4.23
C GLY A 181 -22.00 6.98 -3.60
N PRO A 182 -22.07 5.89 -4.39
CA PRO A 182 -22.21 4.55 -3.81
C PRO A 182 -21.03 4.15 -2.92
N LEU A 183 -19.80 4.48 -3.33
CA LEU A 183 -18.61 4.23 -2.53
C LEU A 183 -18.59 5.10 -1.25
N ALA A 184 -19.01 6.36 -1.36
CA ALA A 184 -19.11 7.27 -0.22
C ALA A 184 -20.10 6.78 0.84
N GLU A 185 -21.27 6.26 0.43
CA GLU A 185 -22.21 5.62 1.34
C GLU A 185 -21.64 4.35 1.98
N LEU A 186 -20.92 3.56 1.20
CA LEU A 186 -20.28 2.34 1.68
C LEU A 186 -19.19 2.59 2.71
N VAL A 187 -18.57 3.76 2.77
CA VAL A 187 -17.47 4.05 3.74
C VAL A 187 -17.90 4.96 4.88
N ARG A 188 -19.11 5.54 4.81
CA ARG A 188 -19.71 6.40 5.85
C ARG A 188 -19.59 5.76 7.24
N ASP A 189 -19.19 6.53 8.26
CA ASP A 189 -19.06 5.99 9.62
C ASP A 189 -20.37 5.29 10.07
N PRO A 190 -20.29 3.99 10.50
CA PRO A 190 -21.45 3.22 10.95
C PRO A 190 -22.31 3.92 12.00
N ALA A 191 -21.75 4.81 12.82
CA ALA A 191 -22.46 5.59 13.82
C ALA A 191 -23.59 6.43 13.19
N TYR A 192 -23.41 6.86 11.93
CA TYR A 192 -24.40 7.64 11.18
C TYR A 192 -25.31 6.79 10.29
N VAL A 193 -25.11 5.47 10.23
CA VAL A 193 -25.95 4.53 9.47
C VAL A 193 -26.98 3.90 10.39
N PRO A 194 -28.29 3.91 10.05
CA PRO A 194 -29.33 3.19 10.80
C PRO A 194 -29.00 1.70 10.93
N ALA A 195 -29.22 1.11 12.12
CA ALA A 195 -28.78 -0.25 12.43
C ALA A 195 -29.35 -1.32 11.48
N ASP A 196 -30.57 -1.12 11.00
CA ASP A 196 -31.27 -1.97 10.02
C ASP A 196 -30.66 -1.90 8.61
N LYS A 197 -29.85 -0.87 8.33
CA LYS A 197 -29.17 -0.65 7.04
C LYS A 197 -27.66 -0.93 7.11
N ARG A 198 -27.12 -1.33 8.26
CA ARG A 198 -25.70 -1.62 8.42
C ARG A 198 -25.37 -2.99 7.83
N LEU A 199 -24.44 -3.00 6.88
CA LEU A 199 -23.85 -4.25 6.41
C LEU A 199 -22.90 -4.83 7.48
N PRO A 200 -22.85 -6.16 7.63
CA PRO A 200 -21.77 -6.82 8.37
C PRO A 200 -20.39 -6.41 7.81
N PRO A 201 -19.32 -6.31 8.63
CA PRO A 201 -18.01 -5.81 8.18
C PRO A 201 -17.44 -6.52 6.94
N ALA A 202 -17.54 -7.85 6.87
CA ALA A 202 -17.06 -8.63 5.73
C ALA A 202 -17.88 -8.40 4.44
N GLU A 203 -19.17 -8.14 4.56
CA GLU A 203 -20.02 -7.81 3.41
C GLU A 203 -19.76 -6.38 2.93
N ARG A 204 -19.59 -5.46 3.88
CA ARG A 204 -19.18 -4.09 3.60
C ARG A 204 -17.85 -4.01 2.85
N ASN A 205 -16.83 -4.71 3.33
CA ASN A 205 -15.51 -4.73 2.68
C ASN A 205 -15.59 -5.28 1.24
N ARG A 206 -16.35 -6.36 1.02
CA ARG A 206 -16.58 -6.89 -0.33
C ARG A 206 -17.31 -5.89 -1.23
N ALA A 207 -18.31 -5.17 -0.70
CA ALA A 207 -19.02 -4.16 -1.45
C ALA A 207 -18.10 -2.97 -1.83
N ILE A 208 -17.21 -2.53 -0.93
CA ILE A 208 -16.22 -1.49 -1.21
C ILE A 208 -15.27 -1.93 -2.32
N ILE A 209 -14.75 -3.16 -2.26
CA ILE A 209 -13.85 -3.71 -3.29
C ILE A 209 -14.56 -3.78 -4.65
N ALA A 210 -15.77 -4.34 -4.70
CA ALA A 210 -16.54 -4.46 -5.93
C ALA A 210 -16.85 -3.09 -6.56
N GLU A 211 -17.13 -2.10 -5.72
CA GLU A 211 -17.37 -0.73 -6.18
C GLU A 211 -16.08 -0.06 -6.69
N ALA A 212 -14.94 -0.32 -6.05
CA ALA A 212 -13.65 0.17 -6.53
C ALA A 212 -13.30 -0.43 -7.90
N GLU A 213 -13.51 -1.73 -8.09
CA GLU A 213 -13.34 -2.39 -9.38
C GLU A 213 -14.27 -1.81 -10.46
N ARG A 214 -15.54 -1.57 -10.12
CA ARG A 214 -16.51 -0.95 -11.02
C ARG A 214 -16.07 0.43 -11.48
N LEU A 215 -15.59 1.27 -10.56
CA LEU A 215 -15.10 2.62 -10.86
C LEU A 215 -13.85 2.58 -11.74
N LEU A 216 -12.92 1.66 -11.46
CA LEU A 216 -11.69 1.50 -12.24
C LEU A 216 -11.92 0.99 -13.66
N ALA A 217 -13.01 0.23 -13.88
CA ALA A 217 -13.42 -0.24 -15.20
C ALA A 217 -14.15 0.83 -16.04
N GLY A 218 -14.58 1.93 -15.41
CA GLY A 218 -15.31 3.03 -16.05
C GLY A 218 -14.41 4.08 -16.71
N ALA A 219 -15.05 5.11 -17.28
CA ALA A 219 -14.35 6.30 -17.77
C ALA A 219 -13.73 7.09 -16.62
N TRP A 220 -12.57 7.71 -16.86
CA TRP A 220 -11.82 8.45 -15.85
C TRP A 220 -11.41 9.85 -16.34
N PRO A 221 -11.59 10.92 -15.54
CA PRO A 221 -12.35 10.95 -14.29
C PRO A 221 -13.84 10.67 -14.55
N PRO A 222 -14.58 10.09 -13.59
CA PRO A 222 -15.99 9.81 -13.76
C PRO A 222 -16.78 11.13 -13.78
N SER A 223 -16.97 11.68 -14.97
CA SER A 223 -17.65 12.95 -15.21
C SER A 223 -19.13 12.70 -15.54
N GLU A 224 -19.92 12.34 -14.54
CA GLU A 224 -21.36 12.60 -14.62
C GLU A 224 -21.63 13.95 -13.92
N PRO A 225 -22.00 15.00 -14.68
CA PRO A 225 -22.44 16.24 -14.06
C PRO A 225 -23.75 15.97 -13.30
N TYR A 226 -23.85 16.50 -12.09
CA TYR A 226 -25.10 16.61 -11.35
C TYR A 226 -26.10 17.38 -12.23
N SER A 227 -26.98 16.65 -12.92
CA SER A 227 -28.13 17.23 -13.62
C SER A 227 -29.23 17.43 -12.59
N GLY A 228 -29.09 18.48 -11.78
CA GLY A 228 -30.10 18.96 -10.84
C GLY A 228 -30.56 20.35 -11.23
#